data_AF-A0A8H3MGD2-F1
#
_entry.id   AF-A0A8H3MGD2-F1
#
_cell.length_a   1.000
_cell.length_b   1.000
_cell.length_c   1.000
_cell.angle_alpha   90.00
_cell.angle_beta   90.00
_cell.angle_gamma   90.00
#
_symmetry.space_group_name_H-M   'P 1'
#
loop_
_entity.id
_entity.type
_entity.pdbx_description
1 polymer ?
#
loop_
_entity_poly.entity_id
_entity_poly.type
_entity_poly.pdbx_seq_one_letter_code
_entity_poly.pdbx_strand_id
1 'polypeptide(L)'
;MWRTFNRKHVAYASFAAITGGTYYLYNRAKRLQPYQQRLATISPELFMSETYTDALNTIQLEGLSDRPHTLWTPPSRKEMLNMLNNAENNEPPFDILIIGGGATGSGTALDAATRGLKVALVERDDFASGTSSRSTKLVHGGVRYLEKAIKELDYEQFKLVKEALHERATFLHIAPYISYQLPIMLPIYKWWQVPYFWIGSKCYDMLAGREAVESSYFLTRGKALEAFPWLNKDKLVGAMVYYDVSA
;
A
#
# COMPACT_ATOMS: atom_id res chain seq x y z
N MET A 1 -18.82 28.17 -44.65
CA MET A 1 -18.75 26.73 -44.95
C MET A 1 -19.20 25.93 -43.72
N TRP A 2 -20.49 26.03 -43.38
CA TRP A 2 -21.11 25.35 -42.25
C TRP A 2 -22.27 24.52 -42.80
N ARG A 3 -22.14 23.19 -42.79
CA ARG A 3 -23.24 22.22 -42.77
C ARG A 3 -22.68 20.80 -42.85
N THR A 4 -22.98 20.03 -41.79
CA THR A 4 -23.24 18.57 -41.68
C THR A 4 -22.51 17.93 -40.51
N PHE A 5 -23.00 18.15 -39.28
CA PHE A 5 -22.72 17.28 -38.15
C PHE A 5 -23.94 16.42 -37.85
N ASN A 6 -23.74 15.11 -37.90
CA ASN A 6 -24.77 14.08 -37.81
C ASN A 6 -25.25 13.91 -36.35
N ARG A 7 -26.58 13.89 -36.14
CA ARG A 7 -27.25 13.92 -34.82
C ARG A 7 -27.04 12.69 -33.94
N LYS A 8 -26.35 11.64 -34.42
CA LYS A 8 -26.19 10.37 -33.68
C LYS A 8 -25.03 10.35 -32.67
N HIS A 9 -24.13 11.33 -32.67
CA HIS A 9 -23.01 11.41 -31.72
C HIS A 9 -23.27 12.29 -30.49
N VAL A 10 -24.37 13.05 -30.46
CA VAL A 10 -24.72 13.94 -29.32
C VAL A 10 -25.40 13.18 -28.18
N ALA A 11 -26.04 12.04 -28.46
CA ALA A 11 -26.72 11.24 -27.43
C ALA A 11 -25.75 10.56 -26.45
N TYR A 12 -24.59 10.08 -26.92
CA TYR A 12 -23.61 9.42 -26.06
C TYR A 12 -22.79 10.38 -25.18
N ALA A 13 -22.52 11.59 -25.66
CA ALA A 13 -21.83 12.62 -24.88
C ALA A 13 -22.69 13.17 -23.72
N SER A 14 -24.02 13.15 -23.88
CA SER A 14 -24.94 13.69 -22.87
C SER A 14 -25.12 12.75 -21.68
N PHE A 15 -25.06 11.43 -21.88
CA PHE A 15 -25.22 10.46 -20.80
C PHE A 15 -23.99 10.41 -19.87
N ALA A 16 -22.78 10.45 -20.44
CA ALA A 16 -21.54 10.46 -19.65
C ALA A 16 -21.36 11.75 -18.83
N ALA A 17 -21.82 12.89 -19.35
CA ALA A 17 -21.78 14.17 -18.65
C ALA A 17 -22.77 14.23 -17.47
N ILE A 18 -23.95 13.61 -17.59
CA ILE A 18 -24.93 13.53 -16.51
C ILE A 18 -24.43 12.62 -15.39
N THR A 19 -23.89 11.43 -15.71
CA THR A 19 -23.37 10.50 -14.69
C THR A 19 -22.11 11.04 -14.00
N GLY A 20 -21.21 11.69 -14.74
CA GLY A 20 -20.04 12.35 -14.17
C GLY A 20 -20.40 13.58 -13.34
N GLY A 21 -21.40 14.35 -13.77
CA GLY A 21 -21.91 15.52 -13.05
C GLY A 21 -22.63 15.17 -11.76
N THR A 22 -23.45 14.12 -11.74
CA THR A 22 -24.12 13.64 -10.52
C THR A 22 -23.13 13.01 -9.55
N TYR A 23 -22.15 12.24 -10.02
CA TYR A 23 -21.07 11.72 -9.18
C TYR A 23 -20.21 12.83 -8.57
N TYR A 24 -19.89 13.87 -9.36
CA TYR A 24 -19.13 15.03 -8.90
C TYR A 24 -19.92 15.87 -7.89
N LEU A 25 -21.21 16.13 -8.13
CA LEU A 25 -22.07 16.87 -7.20
C LEU A 25 -22.33 16.07 -5.91
N TYR A 26 -22.50 14.75 -6.00
CA TYR A 26 -22.61 13.86 -4.84
C TYR A 26 -21.35 13.90 -3.96
N ASN A 27 -20.16 13.83 -4.56
CA ASN A 27 -18.90 13.95 -3.83
C ASN A 27 -18.61 15.37 -3.32
N ARG A 28 -19.06 16.41 -4.03
CA ARG A 28 -18.94 17.81 -3.59
C ARG A 28 -19.81 18.11 -2.36
N ALA A 29 -21.02 17.56 -2.29
CA ALA A 29 -21.89 17.69 -1.12
C ALA A 29 -21.27 17.08 0.14
N LYS A 30 -20.61 15.91 0.02
CA LYS A 30 -19.82 15.31 1.12
C LYS A 30 -18.60 16.15 1.53
N ARG A 31 -18.01 16.92 0.59
CA ARG A 31 -16.85 17.79 0.88
C ARG A 31 -17.18 19.11 1.55
N LEU A 32 -18.43 19.56 1.54
CA LEU A 32 -18.84 20.84 2.13
C LEU A 32 -19.38 20.71 3.57
N GLN A 33 -19.50 19.50 4.12
CA GLN A 33 -19.81 19.34 5.53
C GLN A 33 -18.65 19.84 6.41
N PRO A 34 -18.91 20.64 7.46
CA PRO A 34 -17.91 21.07 8.44
C PRO A 34 -17.05 19.88 8.90
N TYR A 35 -15.73 20.05 8.94
CA TYR A 35 -14.76 19.00 9.27
C TYR A 35 -15.13 18.23 10.56
N GLN A 36 -15.65 18.92 11.57
CA GLN A 36 -16.11 18.33 12.82
C GLN A 36 -17.38 17.48 12.67
N GLN A 37 -18.34 17.85 11.80
CA GLN A 37 -19.51 17.03 11.49
C GLN A 37 -19.16 15.80 10.65
N ARG A 38 -18.08 15.89 9.84
CA ARG A 38 -17.55 14.75 9.07
C ARG A 38 -16.92 13.70 9.99
N LEU A 39 -16.14 14.12 10.99
CA LEU A 39 -15.59 13.20 12.00
C LEU A 39 -16.69 12.58 12.87
N ALA A 40 -17.78 13.29 13.15
CA ALA A 40 -18.91 12.77 13.92
C ALA A 40 -19.85 11.83 13.13
N THR A 41 -19.79 11.85 11.79
CA THR A 41 -20.60 10.98 10.90
C THR A 41 -19.79 9.84 10.30
N ILE A 42 -18.47 9.89 10.38
CA ILE A 42 -17.62 8.73 10.14
C ILE A 42 -17.81 7.81 11.35
N SER A 43 -18.53 6.70 11.16
CA SER A 43 -18.55 5.64 12.17
C SER A 43 -17.10 5.24 12.47
N PRO A 44 -16.74 4.96 13.73
CA PRO A 44 -15.41 4.43 14.07
C PRO A 44 -15.01 3.22 13.20
N GLU A 45 -16.01 2.50 12.70
CA GLU A 45 -15.95 1.40 11.73
C GLU A 45 -15.32 1.76 10.37
N LEU A 46 -15.26 3.04 9.98
CA LEU A 46 -14.70 3.41 8.66
C LEU A 46 -13.16 3.45 8.67
N PHE A 47 -12.56 3.56 9.85
CA PHE A 47 -11.10 3.49 10.06
C PHE A 47 -10.65 2.16 10.63
N MET A 48 -11.60 1.28 10.95
CA MET A 48 -11.35 0.03 11.64
C MET A 48 -11.99 -1.05 10.80
N SER A 49 -11.18 -1.93 10.23
CA SER A 49 -11.69 -3.03 9.39
C SER A 49 -12.84 -3.74 10.12
N GLU A 50 -13.77 -4.35 9.38
CA GLU A 50 -14.84 -5.17 9.98
C GLU A 50 -14.27 -6.16 11.02
N THR A 51 -13.07 -6.68 10.76
CA THR A 51 -12.28 -7.51 11.69
C THR A 51 -11.79 -6.81 12.97
N TYR A 52 -11.45 -5.52 12.93
CA TYR A 52 -11.11 -4.75 14.13
C TYR A 52 -12.38 -4.41 14.93
N THR A 53 -13.49 -4.11 14.24
CA THR A 53 -14.79 -3.85 14.87
C THR A 53 -15.34 -5.11 15.54
N ASP A 54 -15.16 -6.28 14.91
CA ASP A 54 -15.43 -7.59 15.49
C ASP A 54 -14.57 -7.88 16.74
N ALA A 55 -13.34 -7.38 16.78
CA ALA A 55 -12.48 -7.50 17.97
C ALA A 55 -12.94 -6.63 19.15
N LEU A 56 -13.66 -5.53 18.90
CA LEU A 56 -14.18 -4.63 19.94
C LEU A 56 -15.60 -4.94 20.41
N ASN A 57 -16.38 -5.72 19.66
CA ASN A 57 -17.71 -6.16 20.06
C ASN A 57 -17.64 -7.30 21.08
N THR A 58 -17.19 -6.98 22.30
CA THR A 58 -16.93 -7.92 23.40
C THR A 58 -18.20 -8.60 23.96
N ILE A 59 -19.40 -8.12 23.62
CA ILE A 59 -20.64 -8.49 24.34
C ILE A 59 -21.36 -9.71 23.73
N GLN A 60 -21.00 -10.15 22.52
CA GLN A 60 -21.77 -11.18 21.80
C GLN A 60 -21.00 -12.47 21.51
N LEU A 61 -19.99 -12.77 22.34
CA LEU A 61 -19.11 -13.93 22.23
C LEU A 61 -19.35 -14.96 23.35
N GLU A 62 -20.59 -15.17 23.77
CA GLU A 62 -20.94 -16.38 24.54
C GLU A 62 -20.87 -17.59 23.60
N GLY A 63 -19.74 -18.32 23.64
CA GLY A 63 -19.52 -19.55 22.87
C GLY A 63 -18.22 -19.63 22.06
N LEU A 64 -17.40 -18.57 22.04
CA LEU A 64 -16.09 -18.54 21.36
C LEU A 64 -14.90 -18.65 22.33
N SER A 65 -15.11 -19.25 23.50
CA SER A 65 -14.11 -19.45 24.57
C SER A 65 -12.92 -20.33 24.19
N ASP A 66 -12.95 -21.01 23.04
CA ASP A 66 -11.91 -21.95 22.60
C ASP A 66 -10.88 -21.34 21.63
N ARG A 67 -10.88 -20.01 21.43
CA ARG A 67 -9.82 -19.31 20.68
C ARG A 67 -9.11 -18.30 21.58
N PRO A 68 -7.78 -18.40 21.76
CA PRO A 68 -7.04 -17.56 22.69
C PRO A 68 -6.82 -16.18 22.06
N HIS A 69 -7.75 -15.28 22.29
CA HIS A 69 -7.47 -13.84 22.31
C HIS A 69 -7.18 -13.40 23.76
N THR A 70 -6.53 -14.26 24.55
CA THR A 70 -5.62 -13.73 25.56
C THR A 70 -4.57 -12.96 24.78
N LEU A 71 -4.54 -11.63 24.93
CA LEU A 71 -3.42 -10.83 24.45
C LEU A 71 -2.15 -11.53 24.92
N TRP A 72 -1.38 -12.06 23.97
CA TRP A 72 -0.13 -12.74 24.31
C TRP A 72 0.70 -11.77 25.14
N THR A 73 0.98 -12.16 26.38
CA THR A 73 1.82 -11.37 27.26
C THR A 73 3.25 -11.87 27.07
N PRO A 74 4.18 -11.01 26.63
CA PRO A 74 5.56 -11.43 26.50
C PRO A 74 6.08 -11.86 27.88
N PRO A 75 6.87 -12.95 27.98
CA PRO A 75 7.57 -13.29 29.21
C PRO A 75 8.39 -12.11 29.72
N SER A 76 8.69 -12.08 31.01
CA SER A 76 9.61 -11.06 31.53
C SER A 76 10.99 -11.21 30.89
N ARG A 77 11.73 -10.10 30.77
CA ARG A 77 13.12 -10.13 30.28
C ARG A 77 13.99 -11.14 31.05
N LYS A 78 13.75 -11.28 32.36
CA LYS A 78 14.48 -12.23 33.22
C LYS A 78 14.20 -13.68 32.79
N GLU A 79 12.94 -14.03 32.54
CA GLU A 79 12.56 -15.36 32.06
C GLU A 79 13.15 -15.65 30.68
N MET A 80 13.09 -14.70 29.75
CA MET A 80 13.70 -14.86 28.42
C MET A 80 15.22 -15.10 28.50
N LEU A 81 15.94 -14.38 29.38
CA LEU A 81 17.37 -14.58 29.59
C LEU A 81 17.67 -15.95 30.20
N ASN A 82 16.85 -16.43 31.13
CA ASN A 82 16.98 -17.77 31.67
C ASN A 82 16.76 -18.83 30.59
N MET A 83 15.75 -18.64 29.72
CA MET A 83 15.49 -19.54 28.59
C MET A 83 16.67 -19.61 27.61
N LEU A 84 17.35 -18.48 27.36
CA LEU A 84 18.56 -18.42 26.54
C LEU A 84 19.77 -19.10 27.22
N ASN A 85 19.91 -18.94 28.53
CA ASN A 85 21.03 -19.46 29.31
C ASN A 85 20.88 -20.92 29.74
N ASN A 86 19.81 -21.63 29.31
CA ASN A 86 19.40 -22.98 29.73
C ASN A 86 20.51 -24.05 29.69
N ALA A 87 21.44 -23.98 30.66
CA ALA A 87 22.52 -24.93 30.90
C ALA A 87 22.08 -26.06 31.86
N GLU A 88 20.94 -25.90 32.54
CA GLU A 88 20.48 -26.83 33.58
C GLU A 88 19.82 -28.10 33.03
N ASN A 89 19.30 -28.09 31.80
CA ASN A 89 18.47 -29.18 31.27
C ASN A 89 19.13 -30.05 30.17
N ASN A 90 20.40 -29.80 29.79
CA ASN A 90 21.13 -30.56 28.75
C ASN A 90 20.40 -30.75 27.39
N GLU A 91 19.30 -30.05 27.13
CA GLU A 91 18.62 -30.01 25.83
C GLU A 91 19.10 -28.79 25.02
N PRO A 92 19.33 -28.94 23.70
CA PRO A 92 19.65 -27.79 22.86
C PRO A 92 18.48 -26.79 22.91
N PRO A 93 18.70 -25.54 23.39
CA PRO A 93 17.61 -24.67 23.79
C PRO A 93 16.85 -24.08 22.60
N PHE A 94 17.54 -23.87 21.47
CA PHE A 94 16.99 -23.31 20.24
C PHE A 94 17.69 -23.93 19.02
N ASP A 95 16.94 -24.08 17.92
CA ASP A 95 17.46 -24.55 16.63
C ASP A 95 18.12 -23.42 15.84
N ILE A 96 17.59 -22.20 15.96
CA ILE A 96 18.09 -21.01 15.25
C ILE A 96 18.15 -19.81 16.20
N LEU A 97 19.28 -19.10 16.16
CA LEU A 97 19.46 -17.78 16.76
C LEU A 97 19.52 -16.70 15.68
N ILE A 98 18.63 -15.71 15.75
CA ILE A 98 18.55 -14.57 14.85
C ILE A 98 19.04 -13.33 15.58
N ILE A 99 19.97 -12.60 14.95
CA ILE A 99 20.54 -11.38 15.48
C ILE A 99 19.98 -10.18 14.69
N GLY A 100 19.22 -9.34 15.37
CA GLY A 100 18.57 -8.15 14.83
C GLY A 100 17.05 -8.30 14.69
N GLY A 101 16.30 -7.43 15.34
CA GLY A 101 14.82 -7.34 15.33
C GLY A 101 14.28 -6.31 14.33
N GLY A 102 14.96 -6.13 13.19
CA GLY A 102 14.45 -5.36 12.06
C GLY A 102 13.51 -6.19 11.17
N ALA A 103 12.97 -5.59 10.11
CA ALA A 103 12.04 -6.25 9.19
C ALA A 103 12.55 -7.62 8.68
N THR A 104 13.83 -7.70 8.30
CA THR A 104 14.45 -8.96 7.86
C THR A 104 14.48 -10.00 8.98
N GLY A 105 15.00 -9.66 10.16
CA GLY A 105 15.13 -10.62 11.25
C GLY A 105 13.79 -11.07 11.82
N SER A 106 12.82 -10.16 11.94
CA SER A 106 11.44 -10.51 12.33
C SER A 106 10.76 -11.41 11.28
N GLY A 107 10.94 -11.13 9.99
CA GLY A 107 10.42 -11.98 8.91
C GLY A 107 11.05 -13.37 8.90
N THR A 108 12.37 -13.46 9.07
CA THR A 108 13.08 -14.74 9.20
C THR A 108 12.65 -15.51 10.45
N ALA A 109 12.42 -14.82 11.57
CA ALA A 109 11.94 -15.46 12.80
C ALA A 109 10.54 -16.04 12.62
N LEU A 110 9.65 -15.30 11.96
CA LEU A 110 8.31 -15.77 11.64
C LEU A 110 8.33 -16.99 10.71
N ASP A 111 9.12 -16.95 9.63
CA ASP A 111 9.26 -18.09 8.71
C ASP A 111 9.83 -19.34 9.41
N ALA A 112 10.89 -19.18 10.21
CA ALA A 112 11.47 -20.29 10.97
C ALA A 112 10.50 -20.86 12.03
N ALA A 113 9.78 -20.00 12.76
CA ALA A 113 8.82 -20.42 13.78
C ALA A 113 7.61 -21.15 13.16
N THR A 114 7.09 -20.66 12.02
CA THR A 114 5.97 -21.31 11.31
C THR A 114 6.33 -22.68 10.72
N ARG A 115 7.63 -22.95 10.50
CA ARG A 115 8.16 -24.27 10.13
C ARG A 115 8.39 -25.21 11.32
N GLY A 116 8.07 -24.76 12.55
CA GLY A 116 8.17 -25.57 13.77
C GLY A 116 9.54 -25.57 14.45
N LEU A 117 10.46 -24.68 14.06
CA LEU A 117 11.77 -24.56 14.69
C LEU A 117 11.67 -23.78 16.01
N LYS A 118 12.52 -24.13 16.98
CA LYS A 118 12.72 -23.34 18.20
C LYS A 118 13.62 -22.15 17.87
N VAL A 119 13.04 -20.94 17.78
CA VAL A 119 13.74 -19.72 17.36
C VAL A 119 13.99 -18.79 18.55
N ALA A 120 15.22 -18.32 18.67
CA ALA A 120 15.58 -17.18 19.50
C ALA A 120 15.88 -15.97 18.62
N LEU A 121 15.36 -14.79 18.96
CA LEU A 121 15.72 -13.53 18.31
C LEU A 121 16.21 -12.55 19.36
N VAL A 122 17.36 -11.94 19.11
CA VAL A 122 17.95 -10.90 19.97
C VAL A 122 18.07 -9.58 19.22
N GLU A 123 17.58 -8.51 19.83
CA GLU A 123 17.75 -7.13 19.38
C GLU A 123 18.48 -6.35 20.48
N ARG A 124 19.39 -5.47 20.08
CA ARG A 124 20.17 -4.64 21.01
C ARG A 124 19.31 -3.51 21.57
N ASP A 125 18.56 -2.86 20.69
CA ASP A 125 17.76 -1.68 20.98
C ASP A 125 16.26 -2.07 21.08
N ASP A 126 15.37 -1.37 20.37
CA ASP A 126 13.96 -1.74 20.24
C ASP A 126 13.67 -2.37 18.87
N PHE A 127 12.57 -3.13 18.76
CA PHE A 127 12.16 -3.71 17.49
C PHE A 127 11.96 -2.66 16.40
N ALA A 128 12.42 -2.96 15.18
CA ALA A 128 12.42 -2.05 14.04
C ALA A 128 13.15 -0.69 14.23
N SER A 129 13.87 -0.50 15.35
CA SER A 129 14.52 0.78 15.69
C SER A 129 15.65 1.21 14.74
N GLY A 130 16.16 0.31 13.88
CA GLY A 130 17.16 0.61 12.86
C GLY A 130 16.58 1.20 11.56
N THR A 131 17.06 0.72 10.40
CA THR A 131 16.62 1.19 9.07
C THR A 131 15.14 0.92 8.81
N SER A 132 14.58 -0.15 9.39
CA SER A 132 13.19 -0.57 9.16
C SER A 132 12.15 0.50 9.55
N SER A 133 12.45 1.37 10.52
CA SER A 133 11.57 2.51 10.88
C SER A 133 11.82 3.80 10.08
N ARG A 134 12.94 3.87 9.33
CA ARG A 134 13.42 5.07 8.61
C ARG A 134 13.26 4.95 7.08
N SER A 135 12.28 4.17 6.63
CA SER A 135 11.92 4.10 5.22
C SER A 135 10.96 5.22 4.81
N THR A 136 10.71 5.32 3.50
CA THR A 136 9.64 6.16 2.94
C THR A 136 8.24 5.63 3.23
N LYS A 137 8.11 4.46 3.87
CA LYS A 137 6.83 3.80 4.19
C LYS A 137 6.02 3.45 2.94
N LEU A 138 6.74 3.02 1.90
CA LEU A 138 6.18 2.61 0.61
C LEU A 138 6.73 1.24 0.22
N VAL A 139 5.85 0.35 -0.22
CA VAL A 139 6.19 -0.93 -0.86
C VAL A 139 6.10 -0.70 -2.36
N HIS A 140 7.20 -0.19 -2.92
CA HIS A 140 7.25 0.20 -4.32
C HIS A 140 7.66 -0.95 -5.24
N GLY A 141 6.88 -1.19 -6.30
CA GLY A 141 7.19 -2.21 -7.32
C GLY A 141 8.30 -1.83 -8.31
N GLY A 142 8.94 -0.67 -8.16
CA GLY A 142 10.19 -0.35 -8.87
C GLY A 142 10.04 0.21 -10.27
N VAL A 143 9.12 1.15 -10.52
CA VAL A 143 8.89 1.79 -11.84
C VAL A 143 10.18 2.36 -12.44
N ARG A 144 11.06 2.92 -11.60
CA ARG A 144 12.37 3.45 -12.03
C ARG A 144 13.33 2.34 -12.49
N TYR A 145 13.28 1.17 -11.87
CA TYR A 145 14.10 0.02 -12.26
C TYR A 145 13.61 -0.58 -13.58
N LEU A 146 12.29 -0.56 -13.84
CA LEU A 146 11.74 -0.98 -15.13
C LEU A 146 12.28 -0.11 -16.28
N GLU A 147 12.34 1.20 -16.08
CA GLU A 147 12.92 2.11 -17.07
C GLU A 147 14.37 1.73 -17.40
N LYS A 148 15.17 1.43 -16.37
CA LYS A 148 16.56 1.01 -16.53
C LYS A 148 16.66 -0.36 -17.23
N ALA A 149 15.86 -1.34 -16.81
CA ALA A 149 15.81 -2.67 -17.40
C ALA A 149 15.51 -2.62 -18.91
N ILE A 150 14.56 -1.77 -19.33
CA ILE A 150 14.20 -1.60 -20.74
C ILE A 150 15.31 -0.88 -21.52
N LYS A 151 15.88 0.19 -20.96
CA LYS A 151 16.91 0.99 -21.64
C LYS A 151 18.25 0.25 -21.80
N GLU A 152 18.63 -0.51 -20.78
CA GLU A 152 19.93 -1.19 -20.71
C GLU A 152 19.82 -2.69 -21.05
N LEU A 153 18.62 -3.20 -21.35
CA LEU A 153 18.33 -4.62 -21.57
C LEU A 153 18.83 -5.52 -20.43
N ASP A 154 18.72 -5.00 -19.20
CA ASP A 154 19.18 -5.68 -17.98
C ASP A 154 18.09 -6.63 -17.46
N TYR A 155 18.34 -7.93 -17.63
CA TYR A 155 17.43 -8.99 -17.20
C TYR A 155 17.30 -9.10 -15.67
N GLU A 156 18.36 -8.83 -14.93
CA GLU A 156 18.34 -8.92 -13.45
C GLU A 156 17.44 -7.83 -12.87
N GLN A 157 17.50 -6.61 -13.43
CA GLN A 157 16.59 -5.53 -13.06
C GLN A 157 15.13 -5.86 -13.40
N PHE A 158 14.91 -6.50 -14.55
CA PHE A 158 13.56 -6.94 -14.92
C PHE A 158 13.00 -8.00 -13.96
N LYS A 159 13.84 -8.97 -13.55
CA LYS A 159 13.47 -9.98 -12.56
C LYS A 159 13.12 -9.35 -11.20
N LEU A 160 13.93 -8.38 -10.75
CA LEU A 160 13.69 -7.64 -9.51
C LEU A 160 12.35 -6.91 -9.54
N VAL A 161 11.99 -6.26 -10.65
CA VAL A 161 10.69 -5.57 -10.79
C VAL A 161 9.53 -6.56 -10.68
N LYS A 162 9.64 -7.74 -11.31
CA LYS A 162 8.60 -8.78 -11.20
C LYS A 162 8.44 -9.29 -9.78
N GLU A 163 9.55 -9.56 -9.10
CA GLU A 163 9.54 -10.02 -7.71
C GLU A 163 8.94 -8.94 -6.79
N ALA A 164 9.35 -7.68 -6.95
CA ALA A 164 8.79 -6.57 -6.17
C ALA A 164 7.28 -6.37 -6.40
N LEU A 165 6.80 -6.54 -7.64
CA LEU A 165 5.37 -6.48 -7.96
C LEU A 165 4.58 -7.62 -7.29
N HIS A 166 5.12 -8.83 -7.31
CA HIS A 166 4.50 -10.00 -6.68
C HIS A 166 4.49 -9.86 -5.15
N GLU A 167 5.62 -9.52 -4.53
CA GLU A 167 5.72 -9.31 -3.08
C GLU A 167 4.79 -8.19 -2.59
N ARG A 168 4.63 -7.12 -3.38
CA ARG A 168 3.69 -6.04 -3.06
C ARG A 168 2.24 -6.52 -3.01
N ALA A 169 1.83 -7.36 -3.95
CA ALA A 169 0.49 -7.94 -3.96
C ALA A 169 0.28 -8.91 -2.78
N THR A 170 1.28 -9.74 -2.49
CA THR A 170 1.29 -10.58 -1.28
C THR A 170 1.18 -9.74 -0.01
N PHE A 171 1.91 -8.62 0.07
CA PHE A 171 1.89 -7.72 1.23
C PHE A 171 0.51 -7.14 1.50
N LEU A 172 -0.21 -6.70 0.45
CA LEU A 172 -1.60 -6.25 0.54
C LEU A 172 -2.54 -7.33 1.06
N HIS A 173 -2.26 -8.60 0.74
CA HIS A 173 -3.08 -9.73 1.17
C HIS A 173 -2.80 -10.15 2.62
N ILE A 174 -1.53 -10.20 3.05
CA ILE A 174 -1.15 -10.67 4.39
C ILE A 174 -1.34 -9.60 5.47
N ALA A 175 -1.25 -8.31 5.11
CA ALA A 175 -1.29 -7.21 6.05
C ALA A 175 -2.23 -6.07 5.60
N PRO A 176 -3.52 -6.36 5.34
CA PRO A 176 -4.47 -5.38 4.81
C PRO A 176 -4.80 -4.23 5.77
N TYR A 177 -4.46 -4.37 7.05
CA TYR A 177 -4.72 -3.39 8.11
C TYR A 177 -3.62 -2.32 8.24
N ILE A 178 -2.40 -2.59 7.74
CA ILE A 178 -1.32 -1.60 7.68
C ILE A 178 -0.98 -1.17 6.26
N SER A 179 -1.44 -1.92 5.25
CA SER A 179 -1.13 -1.65 3.85
C SER A 179 -2.36 -1.24 3.06
N TYR A 180 -2.19 -0.23 2.19
CA TYR A 180 -3.26 0.27 1.34
C TYR A 180 -2.73 0.88 0.06
N GLN A 181 -3.62 0.98 -0.92
CA GLN A 181 -3.32 1.51 -2.25
C GLN A 181 -3.09 3.03 -2.18
N LEU A 182 -1.95 3.50 -2.68
CA LEU A 182 -1.57 4.90 -2.68
C LEU A 182 -1.45 5.43 -4.12
N PRO A 183 -2.35 6.33 -4.56
CA PRO A 183 -2.19 7.02 -5.84
C PRO A 183 -1.07 8.06 -5.76
N ILE A 184 -0.06 7.92 -6.62
CA ILE A 184 1.07 8.85 -6.73
C ILE A 184 0.92 9.67 -7.99
N MET A 185 0.86 11.00 -7.83
CA MET A 185 0.70 11.96 -8.91
C MET A 185 2.05 12.57 -9.32
N LEU A 186 2.43 12.40 -10.59
CA LEU A 186 3.64 12.95 -11.20
C LEU A 186 3.28 14.16 -12.09
N PRO A 187 3.61 15.40 -11.69
CA PRO A 187 3.33 16.58 -12.49
C PRO A 187 4.23 16.67 -13.73
N ILE A 188 3.64 17.03 -14.87
CA ILE A 188 4.32 17.09 -16.17
C ILE A 188 4.33 18.53 -16.69
N TYR A 189 5.53 19.04 -16.98
CA TYR A 189 5.75 20.44 -17.39
C TYR A 189 6.20 20.61 -18.85
N LYS A 190 6.47 19.52 -19.56
CA LYS A 190 6.84 19.54 -20.99
C LYS A 190 5.90 18.63 -21.77
N TRP A 191 5.42 19.10 -22.91
CA TRP A 191 4.47 18.34 -23.74
C TRP A 191 4.99 16.97 -24.19
N TRP A 192 6.27 16.87 -24.56
CA TRP A 192 6.88 15.58 -24.99
C TRP A 192 6.97 14.54 -23.86
N GLN A 193 6.94 14.97 -22.59
CA GLN A 193 6.97 14.05 -21.45
C GLN A 193 5.62 13.33 -21.26
N VAL A 194 4.52 13.88 -21.76
CA VAL A 194 3.19 13.26 -21.66
C VAL A 194 3.17 11.86 -22.32
N PRO A 195 3.53 11.70 -23.62
CA PRO A 195 3.58 10.37 -24.21
C PRO A 195 4.63 9.47 -23.56
N TYR A 196 5.77 10.03 -23.12
CA TYR A 196 6.82 9.27 -22.44
C TYR A 196 6.31 8.59 -21.15
N PHE A 197 5.74 9.37 -20.24
CA PHE A 197 5.20 8.84 -18.99
C PHE A 197 3.98 7.96 -19.22
N TRP A 198 3.13 8.29 -20.20
CA TRP A 198 1.97 7.46 -20.53
C TRP A 198 2.38 6.05 -20.98
N ILE A 199 3.33 5.95 -21.91
CA ILE A 199 3.83 4.67 -22.38
C ILE A 199 4.52 3.92 -21.23
N GLY A 200 5.39 4.59 -20.46
CA GLY A 200 6.08 3.97 -19.34
C GLY A 200 5.13 3.41 -18.28
N SER A 201 4.13 4.19 -17.86
CA SER A 201 3.11 3.74 -16.90
C SER A 201 2.26 2.60 -17.45
N LYS A 202 1.92 2.61 -18.75
CA LYS A 202 1.17 1.50 -19.36
C LYS A 202 2.00 0.22 -19.51
N CYS A 203 3.27 0.33 -19.84
CA CYS A 203 4.19 -0.81 -19.81
C CYS A 203 4.29 -1.41 -18.40
N TYR A 204 4.34 -0.55 -17.37
CA TYR A 204 4.34 -1.00 -15.98
C TYR A 204 3.02 -1.67 -15.58
N ASP A 205 1.87 -1.08 -15.90
CA ASP A 205 0.54 -1.69 -15.67
C ASP A 205 0.45 -3.07 -16.33
N MET A 206 0.93 -3.19 -17.56
CA MET A 206 0.93 -4.45 -18.32
C MET A 206 1.84 -5.51 -17.68
N LEU A 207 3.01 -5.09 -17.19
CA LEU A 207 3.94 -6.00 -16.51
C LEU A 207 3.39 -6.47 -15.16
N ALA A 208 2.72 -5.58 -14.42
CA ALA A 208 2.04 -5.91 -13.17
C ALA A 208 0.90 -6.90 -13.39
N GLY A 209 0.16 -6.79 -14.50
CA GLY A 209 -0.85 -7.77 -14.89
C GLY A 209 -1.90 -7.96 -13.80
N ARG A 210 -1.94 -9.15 -13.18
CA ARG A 210 -2.86 -9.48 -12.07
C ARG A 210 -2.44 -8.86 -10.73
N GLU A 211 -1.17 -8.53 -10.58
CA GLU A 211 -0.59 -7.86 -9.40
C GLU A 211 -0.74 -6.33 -9.49
N ALA A 212 -1.43 -5.84 -10.54
CA ALA A 212 -1.77 -4.44 -10.69
C ALA A 212 -2.87 -4.08 -9.69
N VAL A 213 -2.58 -3.04 -8.90
CA VAL A 213 -3.48 -2.53 -7.87
C VAL A 213 -4.64 -1.75 -8.52
N GLU A 214 -4.30 -0.72 -9.29
CA GLU A 214 -5.22 0.01 -10.18
C GLU A 214 -4.45 0.49 -11.42
N SER A 215 -5.16 0.74 -12.52
CA SER A 215 -4.54 1.19 -13.76
C SER A 215 -4.17 2.68 -13.70
N SER A 216 -2.99 3.01 -14.22
CA SER A 216 -2.53 4.39 -14.37
C SER A 216 -3.44 5.24 -15.28
N TYR A 217 -3.56 6.53 -14.98
CA TYR A 217 -4.35 7.47 -15.77
C TYR A 217 -3.75 8.87 -15.80
N PHE A 218 -4.18 9.68 -16.78
CA PHE A 218 -3.72 11.04 -16.95
C PHE A 218 -4.73 12.05 -16.42
N LEU A 219 -4.26 12.99 -15.62
CA LEU A 219 -5.00 14.15 -15.16
C LEU A 219 -4.65 15.37 -16.02
N THR A 220 -5.69 16.03 -16.53
CA THR A 220 -5.54 17.33 -17.19
C THR A 220 -5.07 18.37 -16.19
N ARG A 221 -4.42 19.45 -16.68
CA ARG A 221 -3.95 20.57 -15.85
C ARG A 221 -4.98 21.05 -14.82
N GLY A 222 -6.24 21.22 -15.23
CA GLY A 222 -7.31 21.68 -14.34
C GLY A 222 -7.56 20.71 -13.18
N LYS A 223 -7.65 19.40 -13.47
CA LYS A 223 -7.86 18.37 -12.44
C LYS A 223 -6.65 18.21 -11.52
N ALA A 224 -5.43 18.31 -12.06
CA ALA A 224 -4.21 18.26 -11.27
C ALA A 224 -4.13 19.42 -10.26
N LEU A 225 -4.51 20.64 -10.68
CA LEU A 225 -4.58 21.81 -9.80
C LEU A 225 -5.76 21.76 -8.81
N GLU A 226 -6.85 21.07 -9.16
CA GLU A 226 -7.95 20.80 -8.22
C GLU A 226 -7.50 19.84 -7.11
N ALA A 227 -6.74 18.80 -7.46
CA ALA A 227 -6.19 17.84 -6.50
C ALA A 227 -5.09 18.47 -5.62
N PHE A 228 -4.19 19.24 -6.22
CA PHE A 228 -3.07 19.89 -5.52
C PHE A 228 -2.97 21.38 -5.90
N PRO A 229 -3.70 22.27 -5.19
CA PRO A 229 -3.77 23.70 -5.52
C PRO A 229 -2.43 24.45 -5.43
N TRP A 230 -1.50 23.92 -4.63
CA TRP A 230 -0.16 24.47 -4.39
C TRP A 230 0.88 24.06 -5.44
N LEU A 231 0.50 23.22 -6.41
CA LEU A 231 1.38 22.81 -7.49
C LEU A 231 1.77 24.01 -8.36
N ASN A 232 3.02 24.04 -8.84
CA ASN A 232 3.48 25.11 -9.73
C ASN A 232 2.63 25.13 -11.01
N LYS A 233 1.97 26.28 -11.25
CA LYS A 233 1.03 26.47 -12.36
C LYS A 233 1.74 26.78 -13.68
N ASP A 234 2.98 27.25 -13.60
CA ASP A 234 3.75 27.71 -14.75
C ASP A 234 4.18 26.51 -15.59
N LYS A 235 3.82 26.54 -16.87
CA LYS A 235 4.13 25.48 -17.85
C LYS A 235 3.57 24.09 -17.51
N LEU A 236 2.69 23.98 -16.50
CA LEU A 236 2.05 22.72 -16.15
C LEU A 236 1.13 22.26 -17.29
N VAL A 237 1.40 21.08 -17.84
CA VAL A 237 0.62 20.46 -18.92
C VAL A 237 -0.48 19.57 -18.33
N GLY A 238 -0.16 18.82 -17.28
CA GLY A 238 -1.04 17.89 -16.60
C GLY A 238 -0.25 17.04 -15.60
N ALA A 239 -0.78 15.88 -15.23
CA ALA A 239 -0.09 14.93 -14.37
C ALA A 239 -0.42 13.48 -14.75
N MET A 240 0.55 12.59 -14.59
CA MET A 240 0.32 11.15 -14.63
C MET A 240 0.04 10.65 -13.22
N VAL A 241 -0.96 9.80 -13.05
CA VAL A 241 -1.22 9.11 -11.78
C VAL A 241 -0.95 7.62 -11.99
N TYR A 242 -0.15 7.05 -11.10
CA TYR A 242 0.06 5.60 -11.01
C TYR A 242 -0.12 5.16 -9.57
N TYR A 243 -0.33 3.86 -9.37
CA TYR A 243 -0.66 3.31 -8.06
C TYR A 243 0.48 2.52 -7.47
N ASP A 244 0.67 2.74 -6.18
CA ASP A 244 1.61 2.01 -5.36
C ASP A 244 1.00 1.58 -4.03
N VAL A 245 1.80 1.04 -3.11
CA VAL A 245 1.32 0.59 -1.81
C VAL A 245 2.05 1.31 -0.68
N SER A 246 1.28 1.83 0.28
CA SER A 246 1.79 2.33 1.56
C SER A 246 1.96 1.18 2.54
N ALA A 247 2.98 1.26 3.41
CA ALA A 247 3.23 0.31 4.50
C ALA A 247 3.89 0.99 5.70
#